data_AF-A0A348XEM1-F1
#
_entry.id   AF-A0A348XEM1-F1
#
_cell.length_a   1.000
_cell.length_b   1.000
_cell.length_c   1.000
_cell.angle_alpha   90.00
_cell.angle_beta   90.00
_cell.angle_gamma   90.00
#
_symmetry.space_group_name_H-M   'P 1'
#
loop_
_entity.id
_entity.type
_entity.pdbx_description
1 polymer ?
#
loop_
_entity_poly.entity_id
_entity_poly.type
_entity_poly.pdbx_seq_one_letter_code
_entity_poly.pdbx_strand_id
1 'polypeptide(L)'
;MAQNIHPDFSRDLPAEADALRWGLYVVDYGLADVVPGSDYPQSLAKHSPTYQFTRDAGRTLQEYQLVYISEGRGILESAPHWSL
;
A
#
# COMPACT_ATOMS: atom_id res chain seq x y z
N MET A 1 7.08 3.78 -27.19
CA MET A 1 6.91 4.06 -25.76
C MET A 1 7.37 2.80 -25.03
N ALA A 2 8.58 2.78 -24.48
CA ALA A 2 9.05 1.62 -23.72
C ALA A 2 8.32 1.63 -22.38
N GLN A 3 7.50 0.61 -22.11
CA GLN A 3 6.88 0.43 -20.81
C GLN A 3 7.99 -0.01 -19.86
N ASN A 4 8.40 0.85 -18.93
CA ASN A 4 9.25 0.47 -17.81
C ASN A 4 8.42 -0.42 -16.87
N ILE A 5 8.20 -1.67 -17.27
CA ILE A 5 7.51 -2.65 -16.43
C ILE A 5 8.51 -3.11 -15.38
N HIS A 6 8.66 -2.34 -14.32
CA HIS A 6 9.09 -2.92 -13.07
C HIS A 6 7.94 -3.82 -12.59
N PRO A 7 8.17 -5.11 -12.36
CA PRO A 7 7.11 -6.01 -11.93
C PRO A 7 6.56 -5.56 -10.58
N ASP A 8 5.23 -5.51 -10.43
CA ASP A 8 4.58 -5.25 -9.15
C ASP A 8 5.18 -6.11 -8.05
N PHE A 9 5.54 -5.48 -6.93
CA PHE A 9 6.09 -6.18 -5.78
C PHE A 9 5.72 -5.51 -4.47
N SER A 10 5.75 -6.31 -3.40
CA SER A 10 5.66 -5.90 -2.01
C SER A 10 6.73 -6.66 -1.24
N ARG A 11 7.38 -6.00 -0.29
CA ARG A 11 8.42 -6.57 0.56
C ARG A 11 8.23 -6.10 1.99
N ASP A 12 8.07 -7.06 2.89
CA ASP A 12 8.03 -6.80 4.33
C ASP A 12 9.46 -6.59 4.83
N LEU A 13 9.62 -5.65 5.76
CA LEU A 13 10.90 -5.33 6.39
C LEU A 13 10.83 -5.64 7.89
N PRO A 14 11.80 -6.39 8.44
CA PRO A 14 11.87 -6.57 9.89
C PRO A 14 12.26 -5.25 10.57
N ALA A 15 11.65 -4.98 11.73
CA ALA A 15 12.04 -3.84 12.54
C ALA A 15 13.45 -4.04 13.11
N GLU A 16 14.38 -3.17 12.73
CA GLU A 16 15.74 -3.18 13.27
C GLU A 16 15.80 -2.48 14.64
N ALA A 17 16.76 -2.89 15.48
CA ALA A 17 16.87 -2.40 16.85
C ALA A 17 17.00 -0.87 16.94
N ASP A 18 17.66 -0.24 15.96
CA ASP A 18 17.87 1.20 15.92
C ASP A 18 16.58 1.94 15.57
N ALA A 19 15.83 1.41 14.62
CA ALA A 19 14.57 1.97 14.19
C ALA A 19 13.50 1.89 15.30
N LEU A 20 13.50 0.80 16.07
CA LEU A 20 12.69 0.69 17.29
C LEU A 20 13.06 1.75 18.33
N ARG A 21 14.36 2.06 18.50
CA ARG A 21 14.81 3.12 19.43
C ARG A 21 14.41 4.52 18.96
N TRP A 22 14.36 4.76 17.66
CA TRP A 22 13.87 6.02 17.10
C TRP A 22 12.35 6.15 17.18
N GLY A 23 11.62 5.06 17.44
CA GLY A 23 10.17 5.04 17.50
C GLY A 23 9.50 5.13 16.12
N LEU A 24 10.26 4.92 15.04
CA LEU A 24 9.77 4.92 13.66
C LEU A 24 10.59 3.94 12.84
N TYR A 25 9.90 3.08 12.09
CA TYR A 25 10.51 2.13 11.16
C TYR A 25 9.60 1.91 9.95
N VAL A 26 10.18 1.42 8.86
CA VAL A 26 9.43 1.03 7.67
C VAL A 26 8.98 -0.41 7.85
N VAL A 27 7.68 -0.64 7.73
CA VAL A 27 7.07 -1.97 7.89
C VAL A 27 7.16 -2.77 6.58
N ASP A 28 6.88 -2.11 5.46
CA ASP A 28 6.94 -2.68 4.13
C ASP A 28 7.24 -1.60 3.08
N TYR A 29 7.57 -2.05 1.87
CA TYR A 29 7.63 -1.19 0.70
C TYR A 29 7.28 -1.97 -0.57
N GLY A 30 6.81 -1.27 -1.58
CA GLY A 30 6.40 -1.89 -2.82
C GLY A 30 6.31 -0.92 -3.99
N LEU A 31 6.01 -1.50 -5.14
CA LEU A 31 5.67 -0.79 -6.36
C LEU A 31 4.44 -1.47 -6.97
N ALA A 32 3.50 -0.66 -7.45
CA ALA A 32 2.33 -1.14 -8.17
C ALA A 32 2.09 -0.28 -9.41
N ASP A 33 1.82 -0.93 -10.54
CA ASP A 33 1.30 -0.32 -11.75
C ASP A 33 -0.19 -0.69 -11.91
N VAL A 34 -1.06 0.31 -11.89
CA VAL A 34 -2.52 0.12 -11.95
C VAL A 34 -3.05 0.67 -13.27
N VAL A 35 -3.48 -0.23 -14.15
CA VAL A 35 -4.02 0.11 -15.47
C VAL A 35 -5.35 0.88 -15.35
N PRO A 36 -5.58 1.93 -16.16
CA PRO A 36 -6.84 2.66 -16.15
C PRO A 36 -8.06 1.75 -16.33
N GLY A 37 -9.06 1.91 -15.44
CA GLY A 37 -10.31 1.15 -15.48
C GLY A 37 -10.23 -0.28 -14.92
N SER A 38 -9.08 -0.71 -14.39
CA SER A 38 -8.97 -1.98 -13.68
C SER A 38 -9.60 -1.92 -12.29
N ASP A 39 -10.06 -3.06 -11.78
CA ASP A 39 -10.44 -3.20 -10.38
C ASP A 39 -9.24 -3.01 -9.44
N TYR A 40 -9.46 -2.38 -8.28
CA TYR A 40 -8.47 -2.22 -7.23
C TYR A 40 -9.01 -2.78 -5.90
N PRO A 41 -8.20 -3.55 -5.14
CA PRO A 41 -6.83 -3.99 -5.45
C PRO A 41 -6.80 -5.17 -6.46
N GLN A 42 -5.85 -5.14 -7.40
CA GLN A 42 -5.72 -6.16 -8.46
C GLN A 42 -5.23 -7.53 -7.95
N SER A 43 -4.53 -7.55 -6.81
CA SER A 43 -3.71 -8.69 -6.36
C SER A 43 -4.03 -9.14 -4.94
N LEU A 44 -5.30 -9.42 -4.64
CA LEU A 44 -5.73 -9.91 -3.32
C LEU A 44 -4.93 -11.12 -2.80
N ALA A 45 -4.43 -11.99 -3.69
CA ALA A 45 -3.68 -13.20 -3.31
C ALA A 45 -2.17 -12.97 -3.04
N LYS A 46 -1.59 -11.82 -3.38
CA LYS A 46 -0.14 -11.55 -3.22
C LYS A 46 0.23 -10.84 -1.93
N HIS A 47 -0.77 -10.37 -1.17
CA HIS A 47 -0.55 -9.63 0.06
C HIS A 47 -0.96 -10.46 1.29
N SER A 48 -0.24 -10.24 2.40
CA SER A 48 -0.62 -10.78 3.71
C SER A 48 -2.09 -10.45 4.02
N PRO A 49 -2.87 -11.35 4.66
CA PRO A 49 -4.30 -11.16 4.89
C PRO A 49 -4.68 -9.81 5.49
N THR A 50 -3.84 -9.22 6.34
CA THR A 50 -4.06 -7.90 6.96
C THR A 50 -4.16 -6.76 5.94
N TYR A 51 -3.53 -6.91 4.77
CA TYR A 51 -3.59 -5.95 3.67
C TYR A 51 -4.64 -6.32 2.62
N GLN A 52 -5.47 -7.34 2.84
CA GLN A 52 -6.54 -7.67 1.91
C GLN A 52 -7.78 -6.83 2.25
N PHE A 53 -8.39 -6.22 1.24
CA PHE A 53 -9.63 -5.46 1.38
C PHE A 53 -10.36 -5.34 0.04
N THR A 54 -11.66 -5.06 0.06
CA THR A 54 -12.41 -4.66 -1.13
C THR A 54 -12.55 -3.15 -1.16
N ARG A 55 -12.63 -2.56 -2.36
CA ARG A 55 -12.83 -1.11 -2.54
C ARG A 55 -13.99 -0.58 -1.68
N ASP A 56 -15.12 -1.28 -1.69
CA ASP A 56 -16.33 -0.89 -0.98
C ASP A 56 -16.20 -0.99 0.55
N ALA A 57 -15.42 -1.95 1.06
CA ALA A 57 -15.20 -2.12 2.49
C ALA A 57 -14.12 -1.17 3.04
N GLY A 58 -13.13 -0.82 2.22
CA GLY A 58 -11.93 -0.13 2.68
C GLY A 58 -11.14 -0.98 3.69
N ARG A 59 -10.14 -0.37 4.32
CA ARG A 59 -9.44 -0.92 5.49
C ARG A 59 -8.85 0.20 6.33
N THR A 60 -8.63 -0.08 7.61
CA THR A 60 -7.81 0.75 8.50
C THR A 60 -6.55 -0.04 8.84
N LEU A 61 -5.38 0.55 8.66
CA LEU A 61 -4.10 -0.02 9.05
C LEU A 61 -3.55 0.76 10.25
N GLN A 62 -2.89 0.07 11.18
CA GLN A 62 -2.23 0.70 12.34
C GLN A 62 -0.83 1.18 11.97
N GLU A 63 -0.74 1.94 10.88
CA GLU A 63 0.51 2.44 10.31
C GLU A 63 0.25 3.67 9.43
N TYR A 64 1.32 4.39 9.11
CA TYR A 64 1.28 5.47 8.13
C TYR A 64 1.70 4.93 6.76
N GLN A 65 1.00 5.37 5.72
CA GLN A 65 1.28 5.00 4.34
C GLN A 65 1.78 6.24 3.58
N LEU A 66 2.96 6.13 2.96
CA LEU A 66 3.50 7.15 2.07
C LEU A 66 3.39 6.65 0.62
N VAL A 67 2.56 7.31 -0.18
CA VAL A 67 2.34 6.94 -1.57
C VAL A 67 2.95 8.00 -2.48
N TYR A 68 3.95 7.60 -3.28
CA TYR A 68 4.54 8.46 -4.31
C TYR A 68 4.00 8.06 -5.70
N ILE A 69 3.25 8.97 -6.34
CA ILE A 69 2.72 8.77 -7.69
C ILE A 69 3.74 9.28 -8.69
N SER A 70 4.53 8.37 -9.28
CA SER A 70 5.51 8.74 -10.30
C SER A 70 4.87 9.10 -11.65
N GLU A 71 3.78 8.43 -12.01
CA GLU A 71 3.04 8.64 -13.26
C GLU A 71 1.53 8.38 -13.05
N GLY A 72 0.67 9.04 -13.84
CA GLY A 72 -0.77 8.84 -13.80
C GLY A 72 -1.51 9.59 -12.68
N ARG A 73 -2.74 9.16 -12.39
CA ARG A 73 -3.60 9.69 -11.31
C ARG A 73 -4.67 8.68 -10.91
N GLY A 74 -5.24 8.85 -9.72
CA GLY A 74 -6.35 8.05 -9.20
C GLY A 74 -7.24 8.83 -8.24
N ILE A 75 -8.17 8.12 -7.60
CA ILE A 75 -9.05 8.66 -6.56
C ILE A 75 -8.69 7.96 -5.24
N LEU A 76 -8.43 8.76 -4.21
CA LEU A 76 -8.31 8.28 -2.83
C LEU A 76 -9.64 8.51 -2.11
N GLU A 77 -10.25 7.44 -1.61
CA GLU A 77 -11.43 7.48 -0.75
C GLU A 77 -10.98 7.15 0.68
N SER A 78 -11.30 8.02 1.63
CA SER A 78 -11.00 7.82 3.05
C SER A 78 -12.11 8.37 3.93
N ALA A 79 -12.28 7.79 5.12
CA ALA A 79 -13.22 8.26 6.13
C ALA A 79 -12.50 8.34 7.48
N PRO A 80 -12.91 9.26 8.37
CA PRO A 80 -12.37 9.30 9.72
C PRO A 80 -12.63 7.97 10.43
N HIS A 81 -11.57 7.38 10.99
CA HIS A 81 -11.69 6.29 11.94
C HIS A 81 -11.78 6.90 13.35
N TRP A 82 -12.95 7.36 13.76
CA TRP A 82 -13.20 7.64 15.18
C TRP A 82 -14.28 6.69 15.68
N SER A 83 -13.95 5.97 16.75
CA SER A 83 -14.93 5.34 17.63
C SER A 83 -15.17 6.33 18.77
N LEU A 84 -16.40 6.83 18.93
CA LEU A 84 -16.86 7.42 20.19
C LEU A 84 -17.26 6.30 21.14
#